data_AF-A0A2X1L212-F1
#
_entry.id   AF-A0A2X1L212-F1
#
_cell.length_a   1.000
_cell.length_b   1.000
_cell.length_c   1.000
_cell.angle_alpha   90.00
_cell.angle_beta   90.00
_cell.angle_gamma   90.00
#
_symmetry.space_group_name_H-M   'P 1'
#
loop_
_entity.id
_entity.type
_entity.pdbx_description
1 polymer ?
#
loop_
_entity_poly.entity_id
_entity_poly.type
_entity_poly.pdbx_seq_one_letter_code
_entity_poly.pdbx_strand_id
1 'polypeptide(L)'
;MPKLFDAVRNKFGFNEHLLHDMHHRLTPIEAARFGKSIEDYRMFWMEDPTPAENQECFRLIRQHTVTPIAVGEVFNSIWDCKQLIEEQLIDYIRTTLTHAGGITGMRRIADFASLYQVRTGSHGPSDLSPVCMAGGAAL
;
A
#
# COMPACT_ATOMS: atom_id res chain seq x y z
N MET A 1 12.61 6.76 11.78
CA MET A 1 13.14 5.42 11.47
C MET A 1 14.15 5.31 10.29
N PRO A 2 14.75 6.38 9.70
CA PRO A 2 15.72 6.21 8.59
C PRO A 2 16.90 5.28 8.88
N LYS A 3 17.37 5.25 10.13
CA LYS A 3 18.52 4.44 10.56
C LYS A 3 18.36 2.93 10.32
N LEU A 4 17.13 2.40 10.35
CA LEU A 4 16.88 1.00 10.05
C LEU A 4 17.16 0.70 8.57
N PHE A 5 16.56 1.49 7.69
CA PHE A 5 16.68 1.29 6.24
C PHE A 5 18.10 1.55 5.76
N ASP A 6 18.76 2.55 6.32
CA ASP A 6 20.19 2.81 6.10
C ASP A 6 21.06 1.60 6.46
N ALA A 7 20.89 1.05 7.68
CA ALA A 7 21.63 -0.12 8.11
C ALA A 7 21.38 -1.34 7.22
N VAL A 8 20.14 -1.56 6.78
CA VAL A 8 19.78 -2.65 5.85
C VAL A 8 20.45 -2.45 4.48
N ARG A 9 20.31 -1.27 3.87
CA ARG A 9 20.90 -0.98 2.54
C ARG A 9 22.42 -1.00 2.56
N ASN A 10 23.05 -0.51 3.63
CA ASN A 10 24.50 -0.57 3.78
C ASN A 10 25.02 -2.01 3.92
N LYS A 11 24.25 -2.89 4.57
CA LYS A 11 24.68 -4.28 4.82
C LYS A 11 24.36 -5.24 3.67
N PHE A 12 23.21 -5.07 3.01
CA PHE A 12 22.68 -6.03 2.04
C PHE A 12 22.56 -5.48 0.62
N GLY A 13 22.70 -4.16 0.43
CA GLY A 13 22.58 -3.52 -0.88
C GLY A 13 21.12 -3.35 -1.34
N PHE A 14 20.93 -3.31 -2.66
CA PHE A 14 19.68 -2.91 -3.32
C PHE A 14 19.00 -4.00 -4.14
N ASN A 15 19.48 -5.25 -4.06
CA ASN A 15 18.94 -6.36 -4.85
C ASN A 15 17.53 -6.75 -4.38
N GLU A 16 17.29 -6.68 -3.08
CA GLU A 16 16.01 -7.01 -2.47
C GLU A 16 15.04 -5.82 -2.52
N HIS A 17 13.78 -6.13 -2.80
CA HIS A 17 12.67 -5.23 -2.53
C HIS A 17 12.50 -5.07 -1.02
N LEU A 18 12.52 -3.83 -0.54
CA LEU A 18 12.41 -3.52 0.89
C LEU A 18 11.07 -2.86 1.18
N LEU A 19 10.30 -3.45 2.08
CA LEU A 19 8.95 -3.02 2.42
C LEU A 19 8.93 -2.51 3.87
N HIS A 20 8.03 -1.56 4.16
CA HIS A 20 7.81 -1.09 5.52
C HIS A 20 6.35 -0.72 5.75
N ASP A 21 5.81 -1.16 6.88
CA ASP A 21 4.44 -0.94 7.31
C ASP A 21 4.38 0.06 8.48
N MET A 22 3.58 1.12 8.31
CA MET A 22 3.43 2.26 9.21
C MET A 22 2.19 2.17 10.11
N HIS A 23 1.29 1.20 9.88
CA HIS A 23 0.14 0.86 10.72
C HIS A 23 -0.77 2.05 11.10
N HIS A 24 -1.03 2.97 10.16
CA HIS A 24 -1.93 4.13 10.31
C HIS A 24 -1.53 5.14 11.41
N ARG A 25 -0.26 5.17 11.83
CA ARG A 25 0.15 5.92 13.03
C ARG A 25 0.42 7.40 12.81
N LEU A 26 0.64 7.82 11.58
CA LEU A 26 1.06 9.19 11.28
C LEU A 26 -0.09 10.01 10.73
N THR A 27 -0.02 11.32 10.92
CA THR A 27 -0.82 12.27 10.15
C THR A 27 -0.30 12.37 8.70
N PRO A 28 -1.10 12.92 7.76
CA PRO A 28 -0.67 13.08 6.36
C PRO A 28 0.67 13.79 6.16
N ILE A 29 0.92 14.87 6.91
CA ILE A 29 2.17 15.64 6.75
C ILE A 29 3.37 14.96 7.41
N GLU A 30 3.13 14.17 8.45
CA GLU A 30 4.17 13.33 9.07
C GLU A 30 4.54 12.17 8.14
N ALA A 31 3.55 11.53 7.51
CA ALA A 31 3.77 10.51 6.49
C ALA A 31 4.51 11.07 5.26
N ALA A 32 4.15 12.26 4.78
CA ALA A 32 4.90 12.97 3.73
C ALA A 32 6.38 13.16 4.11
N ARG A 33 6.63 13.67 5.32
CA ARG A 33 8.00 13.86 5.85
C ARG A 33 8.73 12.52 5.98
N PHE A 34 8.06 11.48 6.44
CA PHE A 34 8.63 10.15 6.57
C PHE A 34 9.00 9.57 5.22
N GLY A 35 8.08 9.58 4.25
CA GLY A 35 8.32 9.12 2.88
C GLY A 35 9.52 9.81 2.26
N LYS A 36 9.63 11.14 2.40
CA LYS A 36 10.78 11.90 1.93
C LYS A 36 12.10 11.49 2.61
N SER A 37 12.06 11.18 3.90
CA SER A 37 13.25 10.77 4.67
C SER A 37 13.77 9.38 4.33
N ILE A 38 13.04 8.60 3.52
CA ILE A 38 13.39 7.23 3.16
C ILE A 38 13.58 7.00 1.65
N GLU A 39 13.56 8.07 0.85
CA GLU A 39 13.69 7.99 -0.62
C GLU A 39 15.01 7.35 -1.05
N ASP A 40 16.12 7.70 -0.40
CA ASP A 40 17.47 7.17 -0.69
C ASP A 40 17.55 5.64 -0.56
N TYR A 41 16.64 5.03 0.19
CA TYR A 41 16.62 3.60 0.43
C TYR A 41 15.81 2.81 -0.59
N ARG A 42 15.19 3.48 -1.57
CA ARG A 42 14.43 2.88 -2.67
C ARG A 42 13.49 1.78 -2.16
N MET A 43 12.56 2.18 -1.31
CA MET A 43 11.56 1.27 -0.78
C MET A 43 10.68 0.74 -1.91
N PHE A 44 10.28 -0.52 -1.81
CA PHE A 44 9.29 -1.10 -2.71
C PHE A 44 7.90 -0.50 -2.44
N TRP A 45 7.56 -0.30 -1.16
CA TRP A 45 6.51 0.60 -0.70
C TRP A 45 6.74 1.04 0.75
N MET A 46 6.09 2.14 1.13
CA MET A 46 5.65 2.42 2.50
C MET A 46 4.14 2.17 2.59
N GLU A 47 3.75 1.40 3.59
CA GLU A 47 2.40 0.85 3.74
C GLU A 47 1.64 1.53 4.88
N ASP A 48 0.33 1.74 4.66
CA ASP A 48 -0.61 2.27 5.63
C ASP A 48 -0.12 3.54 6.37
N PRO A 49 0.26 4.59 5.62
CA PRO A 49 0.95 5.75 6.19
C PRO A 49 0.12 6.54 7.21
N THR A 50 -1.19 6.64 6.98
CA THR A 50 -2.16 7.43 7.76
C THR A 50 -3.54 6.73 7.67
N PRO A 51 -4.48 7.00 8.59
CA PRO A 51 -5.87 6.56 8.41
C PRO A 51 -6.44 7.06 7.08
N ALA A 52 -7.24 6.24 6.40
CA ALA A 52 -7.60 6.40 5.00
C ALA A 52 -9.12 6.54 4.75
N GLU A 53 -9.94 6.60 5.81
CA GLU A 53 -11.39 6.81 5.69
C GLU A 53 -11.71 8.11 4.94
N ASN A 54 -10.94 9.17 5.23
CA ASN A 54 -10.85 10.33 4.36
C ASN A 54 -9.74 10.12 3.32
N GLN A 55 -10.13 9.71 2.11
CA GLN A 55 -9.19 9.40 1.03
C GLN A 55 -8.34 10.61 0.60
N GLU A 56 -8.82 11.85 0.81
CA GLU A 56 -8.07 13.07 0.48
C GLU A 56 -6.81 13.24 1.34
N CYS A 57 -6.74 12.60 2.51
CA CYS A 57 -5.58 12.63 3.39
C CYS A 57 -4.29 12.17 2.69
N PHE A 58 -4.38 11.35 1.64
CA PHE A 58 -3.19 10.89 0.91
C PHE A 58 -2.62 11.95 -0.05
N ARG A 59 -3.36 13.01 -0.39
CA ARG A 59 -2.88 14.07 -1.29
C ARG A 59 -1.60 14.73 -0.78
N LEU A 60 -1.54 15.07 0.51
CA LEU A 60 -0.35 15.68 1.13
C LEU A 60 0.87 14.74 1.06
N ILE A 61 0.65 13.44 1.21
CA ILE A 61 1.71 12.45 1.10
C ILE A 61 2.23 12.42 -0.33
N ARG A 62 1.34 12.25 -1.30
CA ARG A 62 1.68 12.13 -2.72
C ARG A 62 2.35 13.37 -3.31
N GLN A 63 2.02 14.56 -2.81
CA GLN A 63 2.63 15.82 -3.23
C GLN A 63 4.11 15.97 -2.81
N HIS A 64 4.58 15.21 -1.83
CA HIS A 64 5.83 15.51 -1.13
C HIS A 64 6.87 14.39 -1.15
N THR A 65 6.52 13.20 -1.63
CA THR A 65 7.48 12.10 -1.74
C THR A 65 7.25 11.25 -2.99
N VAL A 66 8.35 10.70 -3.49
CA VAL A 66 8.34 9.70 -4.56
C VAL A 66 8.44 8.26 -4.03
N THR A 67 8.52 8.08 -2.70
CA THR A 67 8.46 6.75 -2.09
C THR A 67 7.12 6.10 -2.43
N PRO A 68 7.09 4.87 -3.00
CA PRO A 68 5.84 4.24 -3.39
C PRO A 68 4.92 3.96 -2.20
N ILE A 69 3.60 4.06 -2.40
CA ILE A 69 2.58 3.99 -1.36
C ILE A 69 1.70 2.76 -1.55
N ALA A 70 1.52 1.99 -0.48
CA ALA A 70 0.56 0.88 -0.43
C ALA A 70 -0.49 1.13 0.66
N VAL A 71 -1.74 0.74 0.41
CA VAL A 71 -2.82 0.82 1.42
C VAL A 71 -3.94 -0.17 1.10
N GLY A 72 -4.70 -0.56 2.11
CA GLY A 72 -6.05 -1.10 1.91
C GLY A 72 -6.34 -2.47 2.50
N GLU A 73 -5.56 -2.92 3.49
CA GLU A 73 -5.82 -4.18 4.19
C GLU A 73 -7.15 -4.18 4.96
N VAL A 74 -7.57 -3.00 5.45
CA VAL A 74 -8.82 -2.78 6.18
C VAL A 74 -10.02 -2.47 5.27
N PHE A 75 -9.81 -2.35 3.95
CA PHE A 75 -10.87 -1.99 3.00
C PHE A 75 -11.74 -3.19 2.66
N ASN A 76 -13.04 -2.93 2.49
CA ASN A 76 -14.05 -3.95 2.17
C ASN A 76 -14.79 -3.68 0.86
N SER A 77 -14.55 -2.55 0.22
CA SER A 77 -15.22 -2.18 -1.04
C SER A 77 -14.35 -1.33 -1.95
N ILE A 78 -14.67 -1.31 -3.25
CA ILE A 78 -14.08 -0.37 -4.21
C ILE A 78 -14.31 1.10 -3.81
N TRP A 79 -15.37 1.38 -3.06
CA TRP A 79 -15.68 2.73 -2.59
C TRP A 79 -14.65 3.25 -1.59
N ASP A 80 -13.98 2.36 -0.86
CA ASP A 80 -12.96 2.73 0.12
C ASP A 80 -11.65 3.18 -0.56
N CYS A 81 -11.44 2.82 -1.82
CA CYS A 81 -10.21 3.10 -2.56
C CYS A 81 -10.40 3.82 -3.90
N LYS A 82 -11.64 4.08 -4.33
CA LYS A 82 -11.93 4.70 -5.63
C LYS A 82 -11.16 6.01 -5.83
N GLN A 83 -11.22 6.92 -4.87
CA GLN A 83 -10.57 8.23 -4.99
C GLN A 83 -9.05 8.09 -4.87
N LEU A 84 -8.56 7.23 -3.97
CA LEU A 84 -7.13 6.94 -3.84
C LEU A 84 -6.51 6.47 -5.17
N ILE A 85 -7.24 5.62 -5.91
CA ILE A 85 -6.82 5.10 -7.20
C ILE A 85 -6.97 6.15 -8.31
N GLU A 86 -8.14 6.79 -8.47
CA GLU A 86 -8.41 7.73 -9.55
C GLU A 86 -7.48 8.95 -9.54
N GLU A 87 -7.10 9.40 -8.34
CA GLU A 87 -6.17 10.51 -8.15
C GLU A 87 -4.69 10.06 -8.13
N GLN A 88 -4.41 8.78 -8.40
CA GLN A 88 -3.05 8.19 -8.39
C GLN A 88 -2.28 8.46 -7.10
N LEU A 89 -2.98 8.39 -5.95
CA LEU A 89 -2.42 8.65 -4.63
C LEU A 89 -1.68 7.44 -4.05
N ILE A 90 -1.84 6.27 -4.66
CA ILE A 90 -1.26 5.00 -4.24
C ILE A 90 -0.63 4.29 -5.44
N ASP A 91 0.31 3.38 -5.17
CA ASP A 91 0.99 2.55 -6.18
C ASP A 91 0.59 1.08 -6.07
N TYR A 92 0.13 0.65 -4.88
CA TYR A 92 -0.37 -0.69 -4.62
C TYR A 92 -1.66 -0.68 -3.80
N ILE A 93 -2.67 -1.42 -4.26
CA ILE A 93 -3.90 -1.69 -3.51
C ILE A 93 -3.79 -3.03 -2.78
N ARG A 94 -4.04 -3.02 -1.47
CA ARG A 94 -3.83 -4.17 -0.56
C ARG A 94 -5.08 -4.94 -0.15
N THR A 95 -6.22 -4.65 -0.78
CA THR A 95 -7.48 -5.36 -0.52
C THR A 95 -7.32 -6.88 -0.66
N THR A 96 -8.16 -7.63 0.06
CA THR A 96 -8.10 -9.09 0.12
C THR A 96 -9.39 -9.72 -0.37
N LEU A 97 -9.35 -10.98 -0.81
CA LEU A 97 -10.55 -11.67 -1.25
C LEU A 97 -11.57 -11.80 -0.11
N THR A 98 -11.11 -12.13 1.10
CA THR A 98 -11.99 -12.32 2.26
C THR A 98 -12.70 -11.03 2.65
N HIS A 99 -12.01 -9.88 2.63
CA HIS A 99 -12.58 -8.62 3.13
C HIS A 99 -13.26 -7.81 2.03
N ALA A 100 -12.80 -7.88 0.78
CA ALA A 100 -13.23 -6.99 -0.31
C ALA A 100 -14.17 -7.65 -1.35
N GLY A 101 -15.03 -8.57 -0.90
CA GLY A 101 -16.12 -9.10 -1.73
C GLY A 101 -15.74 -10.26 -2.67
N GLY A 102 -14.77 -11.09 -2.26
CA GLY A 102 -14.38 -12.32 -2.96
C GLY A 102 -13.75 -12.06 -4.33
N ILE A 103 -13.69 -13.11 -5.15
CA ILE A 103 -13.10 -13.05 -6.51
C ILE A 103 -13.77 -11.96 -7.36
N THR A 104 -15.10 -11.86 -7.32
CA THR A 104 -15.87 -10.92 -8.14
C THR A 104 -15.62 -9.46 -7.75
N GLY A 105 -15.63 -9.15 -6.45
CA GLY A 105 -15.36 -7.81 -5.95
C GLY A 105 -13.91 -7.40 -6.19
N MET A 106 -12.99 -8.28 -5.81
CA MET A 106 -11.55 -8.04 -5.94
C MET A 106 -11.11 -7.87 -7.40
N ARG A 107 -11.68 -8.63 -8.34
CA ARG A 107 -11.42 -8.46 -9.78
C ARG A 107 -11.80 -7.06 -10.27
N ARG A 108 -12.95 -6.54 -9.86
CA ARG A 108 -13.39 -5.18 -10.23
C ARG A 108 -12.43 -4.10 -9.68
N ILE A 109 -11.96 -4.28 -8.45
CA ILE A 109 -10.97 -3.39 -7.82
C ILE A 109 -9.66 -3.43 -8.61
N ALA A 110 -9.14 -4.62 -8.92
CA ALA A 110 -7.91 -4.80 -9.67
C ALA A 110 -8.01 -4.23 -11.11
N ASP A 111 -9.10 -4.53 -11.82
CA ASP A 111 -9.36 -4.01 -13.17
C ASP A 111 -9.41 -2.47 -13.16
N PHE A 112 -10.08 -1.88 -12.16
CA PHE A 112 -10.13 -0.43 -11.99
C PHE A 112 -8.75 0.19 -11.68
N ALA A 113 -8.01 -0.42 -10.76
CA ALA A 113 -6.65 -0.02 -10.40
C ALA A 113 -5.71 -0.04 -11.61
N SER A 114 -5.88 -1.01 -12.51
CA SER A 114 -5.04 -1.18 -13.70
C SER A 114 -5.11 0.02 -14.67
N LEU A 115 -6.25 0.72 -14.73
CA LEU A 115 -6.41 1.93 -15.56
C LEU A 115 -5.45 3.07 -15.15
N TYR A 116 -5.00 3.04 -13.91
CA TYR A 116 -4.12 4.05 -13.30
C TYR A 116 -2.72 3.50 -13.00
N GLN A 117 -2.37 2.32 -13.55
CA GLN A 117 -1.11 1.61 -13.30
C GLN A 117 -0.87 1.24 -11.81
N VAL A 118 -1.93 1.24 -11.00
CA VAL A 118 -1.91 0.78 -9.61
C VAL A 118 -1.93 -0.76 -9.62
N ARG A 119 -0.98 -1.37 -8.91
CA ARG A 119 -0.81 -2.84 -8.88
C ARG A 119 -1.49 -3.46 -7.67
N THR A 120 -1.77 -4.75 -7.73
CA THR A 120 -2.22 -5.51 -6.55
C THR A 120 -1.04 -5.80 -5.62
N GLY A 121 -1.29 -5.71 -4.32
CA GLY A 121 -0.35 -6.05 -3.25
C GLY A 121 -1.11 -6.64 -2.06
N SER A 122 -1.99 -7.62 -2.32
CA SER A 122 -2.96 -8.12 -1.34
C SER A 122 -2.34 -8.47 0.01
N HIS A 123 -2.98 -7.99 1.07
CA HIS A 123 -2.63 -8.34 2.44
C HIS A 123 -2.77 -9.87 2.66
N GLY A 124 -1.78 -10.47 3.32
CA GLY A 124 -1.67 -11.93 3.49
C GLY A 124 -1.25 -12.37 4.89
N PRO A 125 -1.92 -11.91 5.96
CA PRO A 125 -1.60 -12.24 7.35
C PRO A 125 -2.09 -13.65 7.71
N SER A 126 -1.75 -14.10 8.91
CA SER A 126 -2.13 -15.42 9.42
C SER A 126 -3.63 -15.58 9.74
N ASP A 127 -4.37 -14.49 9.91
CA ASP A 127 -5.83 -14.51 10.11
C ASP A 127 -6.63 -14.66 8.81
N LEU A 128 -5.98 -14.55 7.64
CA LEU A 128 -6.56 -15.02 6.40
C LEU A 128 -6.37 -16.54 6.27
N SER A 129 -7.48 -17.26 6.16
CA SER A 129 -7.45 -18.72 6.03
C SER A 129 -6.62 -19.18 4.82
N PRO A 130 -6.09 -20.42 4.83
CA PRO A 130 -5.46 -21.02 3.66
C PRO A 130 -6.33 -21.03 2.39
N VAL A 131 -7.66 -21.00 2.54
CA VAL A 131 -8.60 -20.87 1.41
C VAL A 131 -8.47 -19.51 0.74
N CYS A 132 -8.37 -18.43 1.52
CA CYS A 132 -8.12 -17.09 0.98
C CYS A 132 -6.77 -17.01 0.29
N MET A 133 -5.73 -17.61 0.89
CA MET A 133 -4.39 -17.66 0.28
C MET A 133 -4.40 -18.38 -1.06
N ALA A 134 -5.05 -19.55 -1.15
CA ALA A 134 -5.19 -20.30 -2.39
C ALA A 134 -5.97 -19.53 -3.46
N GLY A 135 -7.05 -18.82 -3.07
CA GLY A 135 -7.81 -17.97 -3.98
C GLY A 135 -7.03 -16.75 -4.48
N GLY A 136 -6.24 -16.12 -3.60
CA GLY A 136 -5.43 -14.95 -3.93
C GLY A 136 -4.31 -15.24 -4.93
N ALA A 137 -3.75 -16.45 -4.93
CA ALA A 137 -2.74 -16.86 -5.91
C ALA A 137 -3.30 -17.04 -7.34
N ALA A 138 -4.62 -17.05 -7.51
CA ALA A 138 -5.30 -17.27 -8.80
C ALA A 138 -5.80 -15.98 -9.49
N LEU A 139 -5.64 -14.82 -8.84
CA LEU A 139 -5.99 -13.48 -9.35
C LEU A 139 -4.75 -12.72 -9.79
#